data_AF-A0A0N4UHC6-F1
#
_entry.id   AF-A0A0N4UHC6-F1
#
_cell.length_a   1.000
_cell.length_b   1.000
_cell.length_c   1.000
_cell.angle_alpha   90.00
_cell.angle_beta   90.00
_cell.angle_gamma   90.00
#
_symmetry.space_group_name_H-M   'P 1'
#
loop_
_entity.id
_entity.type
_entity.pdbx_description
1 polymer ?
#
loop_
_entity_poly.entity_id
_entity_poly.type
_entity_poly.pdbx_seq_one_letter_code
_entity_poly.pdbx_strand_id
1 'polypeptide(L)'
;MLCAVLLFLHAIIKTISSEGVDINECFVQVPGQPAGGGVPGQAQAANVQRPSPLALACRNNNEAFCTALFDLMDPQALQDNANPMTTYKVKENCQNANLKQEAIRTCPRSCAFCCLTPQYNCTNENDASCNLFLTMPQLCTNPNISAIALARCPQNCGLCNQPGAGGRCPDTFPNCAVLVALAGCNDPNMQRNCMGTCNLRTSTTGGPPIPICSDDRANCAQMQRFCTVEPFARALREQCRKTCRICA
;
A
#
# COMPACT_ATOMS: atom_id res chain seq x y z
N MET A 1 13.27 -48.91 -13.76
CA MET A 1 12.70 -47.86 -12.89
C MET A 1 13.41 -46.50 -13.02
N LEU A 2 14.75 -46.44 -13.11
CA LEU A 2 15.49 -45.17 -13.26
C LEU A 2 15.10 -44.33 -14.50
N CYS A 3 14.86 -44.97 -15.66
CA CYS A 3 14.49 -44.28 -16.90
C CYS A 3 13.10 -43.62 -16.85
N ALA A 4 12.14 -44.21 -16.12
CA ALA A 4 10.80 -43.65 -16.00
C ALA A 4 10.81 -42.36 -15.17
N VAL A 5 11.58 -42.34 -14.07
CA VAL A 5 11.72 -41.15 -13.21
C VAL A 5 12.34 -39.97 -13.97
N LEU A 6 13.34 -40.23 -14.81
CA LEU A 6 13.96 -39.21 -15.66
C LEU A 6 13.00 -38.64 -16.72
N LEU A 7 12.16 -39.47 -17.33
CA LEU A 7 11.16 -39.01 -18.29
C LEU A 7 10.05 -38.20 -17.61
N PHE A 8 9.61 -38.58 -16.40
CA PHE A 8 8.66 -37.77 -15.63
C PHE A 8 9.26 -36.42 -15.21
N LEU A 9 10.54 -36.38 -14.80
CA LEU A 9 11.21 -35.10 -14.53
C LEU A 9 11.35 -34.24 -15.79
N HIS A 10 11.73 -34.80 -16.94
CA HIS A 10 11.84 -34.01 -18.19
C HIS A 10 10.47 -33.58 -18.75
N ALA A 11 9.42 -34.38 -18.56
CA ALA A 11 8.06 -33.99 -18.93
C ALA A 11 7.52 -32.87 -18.03
N ILE A 12 7.83 -32.91 -16.73
CA ILE A 12 7.49 -31.82 -15.80
C ILE A 12 8.33 -30.57 -16.09
N ILE A 13 9.58 -30.70 -16.54
CA ILE A 13 10.42 -29.55 -16.91
C ILE A 13 9.96 -28.88 -18.21
N LYS A 14 9.36 -29.60 -19.17
CA LYS A 14 9.07 -29.07 -20.51
C LYS A 14 7.82 -28.20 -20.65
N THR A 15 7.02 -28.00 -19.61
CA THR A 15 5.84 -27.11 -19.69
C THR A 15 5.74 -26.12 -18.53
N ILE A 16 6.80 -25.94 -17.74
CA ILE A 16 6.87 -24.72 -16.93
C ILE A 16 7.22 -23.62 -17.93
N SER A 17 6.21 -23.02 -18.56
CA SER A 17 6.44 -21.76 -19.26
C SER A 17 7.02 -20.83 -18.20
N SER A 18 8.31 -20.52 -18.28
CA SER A 18 8.94 -19.59 -17.34
C SER A 18 8.47 -18.16 -17.57
N GLU A 19 7.50 -17.98 -18.47
CA GLU A 19 6.88 -16.71 -18.80
C GLU A 19 6.17 -16.14 -17.57
N GLY A 20 6.35 -14.84 -17.38
CA GLY A 20 5.64 -14.12 -16.34
C GLY A 20 4.15 -14.02 -16.64
N VAL A 21 3.33 -14.29 -15.63
CA VAL A 21 1.89 -14.07 -15.67
C VAL A 21 1.56 -12.67 -15.15
N ASP A 22 0.47 -12.09 -15.64
CA ASP A 22 0.04 -10.76 -15.21
C ASP A 22 -0.45 -10.79 -13.75
N ILE A 23 -0.27 -9.68 -13.05
CA ILE A 23 -0.81 -9.53 -11.69
C ILE A 23 -2.34 -9.36 -11.72
N ASN A 24 -3.05 -10.00 -10.79
CA ASN A 24 -4.51 -9.95 -10.66
C ASN A 24 -4.99 -9.35 -9.33
N GLU A 25 -4.06 -9.00 -8.44
CA GLU A 25 -4.31 -8.39 -7.13
C GLU A 25 -3.21 -7.36 -6.83
N CYS A 26 -3.46 -6.49 -5.85
CA CYS A 26 -2.56 -5.39 -5.51
C CYS A 26 -2.18 -4.51 -6.70
N PHE A 27 -3.11 -4.25 -7.63
CA PHE A 27 -2.83 -3.46 -8.83
C PHE A 27 -3.71 -2.22 -8.93
N VAL A 28 -3.21 -1.25 -9.68
CA VAL A 28 -3.97 -0.12 -10.24
C VAL A 28 -3.86 -0.15 -11.76
N GLN A 29 -4.88 0.37 -12.42
CA GLN A 29 -4.89 0.57 -13.87
C GLN A 29 -4.27 1.93 -14.17
N VAL A 30 -3.21 1.96 -14.98
CA VAL A 30 -2.59 3.20 -15.47
C VAL A 30 -2.64 3.24 -16.99
N PRO A 31 -2.65 4.43 -17.63
CA PRO A 31 -2.56 4.52 -19.09
C PRO A 31 -1.30 3.81 -19.59
N GLY A 32 -1.47 2.84 -20.48
CA GLY A 32 -0.35 2.08 -21.05
C GLY A 32 0.34 2.79 -22.20
N GLN A 33 1.27 2.08 -22.84
CA GLN A 33 1.85 2.52 -24.10
C GLN A 33 0.89 2.21 -25.25
N PRO A 34 0.67 3.13 -26.21
CA PRO A 34 -0.05 2.79 -27.42
C PRO A 34 0.71 1.68 -28.15
N ALA A 35 0.02 0.60 -28.50
CA ALA A 35 0.61 -0.53 -29.20
C ALA A 35 1.05 -0.09 -30.60
N GLY A 36 2.37 0.05 -30.79
CA GLY A 36 2.97 0.48 -32.05
C GLY A 36 2.88 2.00 -32.25
N GLY A 37 3.94 2.62 -32.79
CA GLY A 37 4.07 4.05 -33.06
C GLY A 37 3.11 4.55 -34.14
N GLY A 38 1.80 4.41 -33.89
CA GLY A 38 0.70 4.71 -34.80
C GLY A 38 0.37 6.20 -34.84
N VAL A 39 0.31 6.68 -36.07
CA VAL A 39 -0.29 7.89 -36.66
C VAL A 39 -1.20 8.73 -35.73
N PRO A 40 -1.09 10.09 -35.76
CA PRO A 40 -1.96 10.97 -34.99
C PRO A 40 -3.44 10.70 -35.29
N GLY A 41 -4.19 10.25 -34.29
CA GLY A 41 -5.66 10.22 -34.34
C GLY A 41 -6.36 8.93 -33.91
N GLN A 42 -5.66 7.84 -33.55
CA GLN A 42 -6.34 6.58 -33.18
C GLN A 42 -5.74 5.82 -31.99
N ALA A 43 -6.68 5.29 -31.19
CA ALA A 43 -6.59 4.39 -30.04
C ALA A 43 -5.87 4.93 -28.78
N GLN A 44 -6.68 5.27 -27.77
CA GLN A 44 -6.21 5.38 -26.39
C GLN A 44 -5.43 4.11 -26.04
N ALA A 45 -4.21 4.27 -25.54
CA ALA A 45 -3.42 3.15 -25.08
C ALA A 45 -4.22 2.33 -24.05
N ALA A 46 -4.23 1.01 -24.22
CA ALA A 46 -4.91 0.13 -23.28
C ALA A 46 -4.35 0.37 -21.87
N ASN A 47 -5.22 0.37 -20.86
CA ASN A 47 -4.75 0.47 -19.48
C ASN A 47 -3.94 -0.78 -19.13
N VAL A 48 -2.84 -0.58 -18.40
CA VAL A 48 -1.95 -1.64 -17.94
C VAL A 48 -2.03 -1.79 -16.41
N GLN A 49 -1.87 -3.01 -15.93
CA GLN A 49 -1.88 -3.31 -14.50
C GLN A 49 -0.49 -3.09 -13.90
N ARG A 50 -0.40 -2.24 -12.87
CA ARG A 50 0.84 -1.97 -12.12
C ARG A 50 0.64 -2.18 -10.63
N PRO A 51 1.65 -2.65 -9.89
CA PRO A 51 1.53 -2.85 -8.44
C PRO A 51 1.19 -1.55 -7.71
N SER A 52 0.23 -1.60 -6.81
CA SER A 52 -0.08 -0.55 -5.84
C SER A 52 -0.23 -1.16 -4.43
N PRO A 53 0.67 -0.84 -3.49
CA PRO A 53 1.88 -0.02 -3.68
C PRO A 53 2.87 -0.72 -4.63
N LEU A 54 3.94 0.00 -5.04
CA LEU A 54 5.01 -0.58 -5.84
C LEU A 54 5.54 -1.87 -5.21
N ALA A 55 5.91 -2.87 -6.02
CA ALA A 55 6.44 -4.14 -5.51
C ALA A 55 7.68 -3.97 -4.62
N LEU A 56 8.48 -2.91 -4.86
CA LEU A 56 9.65 -2.57 -4.04
C LEU A 56 9.31 -1.93 -2.69
N ALA A 57 8.04 -1.56 -2.44
CA ALA A 57 7.64 -0.91 -1.21
C ALA A 57 7.85 -1.82 0.02
N CYS A 58 7.65 -3.13 -0.15
CA CYS A 58 7.92 -4.12 0.87
C CYS A 58 9.17 -4.95 0.54
N ARG A 59 9.60 -5.79 1.48
CA ARG A 59 10.75 -6.70 1.31
C ARG A 59 10.28 -8.15 1.40
N ASN A 60 11.05 -9.03 0.77
CA ASN A 60 10.95 -10.46 1.04
C ASN A 60 11.54 -10.75 2.43
N ASN A 61 10.97 -11.74 3.11
CA ASN A 61 11.46 -12.19 4.41
C ASN A 61 12.51 -13.31 4.28
N ASN A 62 12.59 -13.96 3.11
CA ASN A 62 13.61 -14.96 2.79
C ASN A 62 13.97 -14.91 1.30
N GLU A 63 15.01 -14.15 0.95
CA GLU A 63 15.40 -13.94 -0.45
C GLU A 63 15.74 -15.26 -1.16
N ALA A 64 16.47 -16.18 -0.53
CA ALA A 64 16.87 -17.44 -1.17
C ALA A 64 15.65 -18.31 -1.55
N PHE A 65 14.66 -18.39 -0.66
CA PHE A 65 13.41 -19.09 -0.92
C PHE A 65 12.59 -18.39 -2.01
N CYS A 66 12.51 -17.07 -1.98
CA CYS A 66 11.81 -16.29 -2.99
C CYS A 66 12.45 -16.41 -4.36
N THR A 67 13.78 -16.40 -4.45
CA THR A 67 14.51 -16.63 -5.70
C THR A 67 14.24 -18.00 -6.31
N ALA A 68 14.16 -19.04 -5.48
CA ALA A 68 13.84 -20.38 -5.99
C ALA A 68 12.41 -20.49 -6.52
N LEU A 69 11.42 -19.92 -5.82
CA LEU A 69 10.01 -20.22 -6.06
C LEU A 69 9.22 -19.10 -6.72
N PHE A 70 9.52 -17.83 -6.46
CA PHE A 70 8.65 -16.70 -6.78
C PHE A 70 9.31 -15.61 -7.62
N ASP A 71 10.64 -15.51 -7.65
CA ASP A 71 11.31 -14.53 -8.49
C ASP A 71 11.11 -14.85 -9.97
N LEU A 72 10.79 -13.81 -10.72
CA LEU A 72 10.68 -13.85 -12.16
C LEU A 72 12.08 -13.84 -12.78
N MET A 73 12.39 -14.84 -13.61
CA MET A 73 13.69 -14.97 -14.26
C MET A 73 13.64 -14.69 -15.76
N ASP A 74 12.45 -14.51 -16.32
CA ASP A 74 12.26 -14.21 -17.73
C ASP A 74 12.78 -12.80 -18.07
N PRO A 75 13.80 -12.65 -18.93
CA PRO A 75 14.40 -11.35 -19.23
C PRO A 75 13.42 -10.34 -19.82
N GLN A 76 12.48 -10.78 -20.65
CA GLN A 76 11.50 -9.88 -21.28
C GLN A 76 10.53 -9.34 -20.23
N ALA A 77 9.98 -10.21 -19.37
CA ALA A 77 9.09 -9.79 -18.31
C ALA A 77 9.79 -8.90 -17.27
N LEU A 78 11.10 -9.09 -17.02
CA LEU A 78 11.89 -8.17 -16.21
C LEU A 78 12.04 -6.79 -16.87
N GLN A 79 12.20 -6.71 -18.18
CA GLN A 79 12.19 -5.45 -18.92
C GLN A 79 10.80 -4.78 -18.88
N ASP A 80 9.73 -5.54 -19.07
CA ASP A 80 8.35 -5.05 -18.98
C ASP A 80 8.02 -4.56 -17.56
N ASN A 81 8.56 -5.21 -16.53
CA ASN A 81 8.42 -4.76 -15.14
C ASN A 81 9.14 -3.43 -14.88
N ALA A 82 10.26 -3.17 -15.55
CA ALA A 82 10.98 -1.90 -15.44
C ALA A 82 10.27 -0.74 -16.16
N ASN A 83 9.46 -1.02 -17.19
CA ASN A 83 8.71 0.00 -17.91
C ASN A 83 7.34 0.26 -17.24
N PRO A 84 7.03 1.50 -16.78
CA PRO A 84 5.75 1.81 -16.14
C PRO A 84 4.55 1.75 -17.09
N MET A 85 4.78 1.71 -18.41
CA MET A 85 3.75 1.71 -19.45
C MET A 85 3.35 0.31 -19.93
N THR A 86 3.90 -0.75 -19.32
CA THR A 86 3.62 -2.16 -19.61
C THR A 86 3.05 -2.88 -18.39
N THR A 87 2.19 -3.86 -18.63
CA THR A 87 1.61 -4.69 -17.56
C THR A 87 2.70 -5.38 -16.76
N TYR A 88 2.61 -5.31 -15.43
CA TYR A 88 3.56 -5.94 -14.54
C TYR A 88 3.31 -7.45 -14.43
N LYS A 89 4.38 -8.21 -14.52
CA LYS A 89 4.41 -9.67 -14.53
C LYS A 89 5.07 -10.22 -13.28
N VAL A 90 4.60 -11.38 -12.84
CA VAL A 90 5.14 -12.17 -11.73
C VAL A 90 5.29 -13.62 -12.15
N LYS A 91 6.02 -14.44 -11.39
CA LYS A 91 6.09 -15.87 -11.66
C LYS A 91 4.73 -16.53 -11.43
N GLU A 92 4.38 -17.54 -12.23
CA GLU A 92 3.10 -18.26 -12.12
C GLU A 92 2.79 -18.75 -10.69
N ASN A 93 3.82 -19.15 -9.94
CA ASN A 93 3.68 -19.56 -8.54
C ASN A 93 3.06 -18.48 -7.64
N CYS A 94 3.22 -17.19 -7.96
CA CYS A 94 2.56 -16.10 -7.24
C CYS A 94 1.03 -16.17 -7.37
N GLN A 95 0.52 -16.76 -8.45
CA GLN A 95 -0.91 -16.96 -8.71
C GLN A 95 -1.43 -18.32 -8.26
N ASN A 96 -0.55 -19.21 -7.79
CA ASN A 96 -0.94 -20.52 -7.32
C ASN A 96 -1.64 -20.42 -5.96
N ALA A 97 -2.91 -20.81 -5.89
CA ALA A 97 -3.73 -20.74 -4.68
C ALA A 97 -3.11 -21.47 -3.48
N ASN A 98 -2.39 -22.58 -3.71
CA ASN A 98 -1.74 -23.35 -2.65
C ASN A 98 -0.47 -22.67 -2.10
N LEU A 99 0.14 -21.78 -2.89
CA LEU A 99 1.36 -21.05 -2.53
C LEU A 99 1.08 -19.61 -2.11
N LYS A 100 -0.11 -19.09 -2.37
CA LYS A 100 -0.45 -17.67 -2.19
C LYS A 100 -0.21 -17.16 -0.77
N GLN A 101 -0.60 -17.90 0.26
CA GLN A 101 -0.37 -17.49 1.65
C GLN A 101 1.13 -17.42 1.98
N GLU A 102 1.91 -18.37 1.47
CA GLU A 102 3.37 -18.37 1.62
C GLU A 102 4.01 -17.21 0.82
N ALA A 103 3.49 -16.90 -0.37
CA ALA A 103 3.91 -15.76 -1.16
C ALA A 103 3.66 -14.43 -0.43
N ILE A 104 2.47 -14.24 0.15
CA ILE A 104 2.11 -13.03 0.93
C ILE A 104 3.02 -12.89 2.15
N ARG A 105 3.26 -13.98 2.89
CA ARG A 105 4.02 -13.94 4.13
C ARG A 105 5.53 -13.83 3.90
N THR A 106 6.08 -14.54 2.93
CA THR A 106 7.53 -14.73 2.79
C THR A 106 8.09 -13.97 1.61
N CYS A 107 7.34 -13.84 0.51
CA CYS A 107 7.80 -13.25 -0.75
C CYS A 107 6.90 -12.12 -1.30
N PRO A 108 6.41 -11.18 -0.46
CA PRO A 108 5.44 -10.21 -0.92
C PRO A 108 6.02 -9.25 -1.96
N ARG A 109 7.34 -9.02 -1.97
CA ARG A 109 7.97 -8.21 -3.02
C ARG A 109 8.02 -8.96 -4.34
N SER A 110 8.49 -10.21 -4.35
CA SER A 110 8.61 -11.01 -5.59
C SER A 110 7.27 -11.21 -6.28
N CYS A 111 6.20 -11.33 -5.50
CA CYS A 111 4.84 -11.50 -6.02
C CYS A 111 4.01 -10.21 -6.09
N ALA A 112 4.60 -9.04 -5.86
CA ALA A 112 3.90 -7.76 -5.83
C ALA A 112 2.69 -7.72 -4.86
N PHE A 113 2.73 -8.52 -3.80
CA PHE A 113 1.71 -8.60 -2.76
C PHE A 113 1.96 -7.67 -1.57
N CYS A 114 2.72 -6.59 -1.76
CA CYS A 114 2.93 -5.62 -0.70
C CYS A 114 1.60 -5.14 -0.12
N CYS A 115 0.55 -4.91 -0.92
CA CYS A 115 -0.77 -4.47 -0.44
C CYS A 115 -1.45 -5.44 0.54
N LEU A 116 -1.04 -6.72 0.57
CA LEU A 116 -1.59 -7.74 1.47
C LEU A 116 -0.75 -7.88 2.76
N THR A 117 0.40 -7.22 2.84
CA THR A 117 1.22 -7.20 4.06
C THR A 117 0.63 -6.23 5.09
N PRO A 118 0.81 -6.47 6.40
CA PRO A 118 0.23 -5.61 7.45
C PRO A 118 0.58 -4.13 7.33
N GLN A 119 1.74 -3.80 6.76
CA GLN A 119 2.23 -2.43 6.58
C GLN A 119 1.44 -1.67 5.51
N TYR A 120 0.83 -2.36 4.55
CA TYR A 120 0.15 -1.75 3.40
C TYR A 120 -1.30 -2.22 3.23
N ASN A 121 -1.79 -3.14 4.08
CA ASN A 121 -3.15 -3.67 4.04
C ASN A 121 -4.15 -2.76 4.77
N CYS A 122 -4.25 -1.53 4.30
CA CYS A 122 -5.30 -0.58 4.65
C CYS A 122 -5.48 0.37 3.46
N THR A 123 -6.41 1.32 3.55
CA THR A 123 -6.65 2.28 2.48
C THR A 123 -6.08 3.64 2.85
N ASN A 124 -5.68 4.41 1.85
CA ASN A 124 -5.54 5.86 1.99
C ASN A 124 -6.92 6.53 2.16
N GLU A 125 -6.93 7.79 2.60
CA GLU A 125 -8.13 8.63 2.59
C GLU A 125 -8.52 9.04 1.16
N ASN A 126 -7.53 9.35 0.32
CA ASN A 126 -7.70 9.69 -1.09
C ASN A 126 -6.40 9.37 -1.84
N ASP A 127 -6.43 8.39 -2.75
CA ASP A 127 -5.24 7.92 -3.46
C ASP A 127 -4.57 9.02 -4.29
N ALA A 128 -5.34 9.89 -4.96
CA ALA A 128 -4.79 10.99 -5.75
C ALA A 128 -4.01 11.99 -4.89
N SER A 129 -4.49 12.24 -3.67
CA SER A 129 -3.80 13.11 -2.69
C SER A 129 -2.54 12.46 -2.11
N CYS A 130 -2.46 11.13 -2.10
CA CYS A 130 -1.36 10.37 -1.52
C CYS A 130 -0.24 10.03 -2.52
N ASN A 131 -0.42 10.32 -3.81
CA ASN A 131 0.60 10.09 -4.84
C ASN A 131 1.95 10.75 -4.54
N LEU A 132 1.94 11.85 -3.78
CA LEU A 132 3.14 12.55 -3.35
C LEU A 132 4.12 11.63 -2.59
N PHE A 133 3.61 10.68 -1.82
CA PHE A 133 4.44 9.74 -1.06
C PHE A 133 5.09 8.67 -1.93
N LEU A 134 4.52 8.37 -3.11
CA LEU A 134 5.10 7.43 -4.06
C LEU A 134 6.36 8.02 -4.72
N THR A 135 6.35 9.33 -5.00
CA THR A 135 7.50 10.03 -5.60
C THR A 135 8.47 10.60 -4.57
N MET A 136 8.00 10.84 -3.34
CA MET A 136 8.80 11.39 -2.25
C MET A 136 8.60 10.58 -0.95
N PRO A 137 9.13 9.35 -0.88
CA PRO A 137 8.96 8.46 0.27
C PRO A 137 9.55 9.05 1.57
N GLN A 138 10.55 9.94 1.49
CA GLN A 138 11.09 10.66 2.65
C GLN A 138 10.05 11.50 3.41
N LEU A 139 8.91 11.84 2.80
CA LEU A 139 7.83 12.54 3.47
C LEU A 139 7.11 11.66 4.50
N CYS A 140 7.11 10.34 4.32
CA CYS A 140 6.50 9.39 5.25
C CYS A 140 7.17 9.39 6.62
N THR A 141 8.49 9.67 6.67
CA THR A 141 9.29 9.69 7.90
C THR A 141 9.61 11.10 8.38
N ASN A 142 9.13 12.13 7.69
CA ASN A 142 9.41 13.51 8.07
C ASN A 142 8.65 13.87 9.37
N PRO A 143 9.34 14.27 10.44
CA PRO A 143 8.73 14.46 11.76
C PRO A 143 7.62 15.53 11.78
N ASN A 144 7.63 16.46 10.83
CA ASN A 144 6.64 17.52 10.76
C ASN A 144 5.28 17.06 10.20
N ILE A 145 5.30 16.07 9.29
CA ILE A 145 4.14 15.65 8.49
C ILE A 145 3.81 14.15 8.60
N SER A 146 4.67 13.32 9.19
CA SER A 146 4.48 11.87 9.27
C SER A 146 3.18 11.50 9.99
N ALA A 147 2.75 12.27 11.00
CA ALA A 147 1.46 12.08 11.65
C ALA A 147 0.27 12.26 10.68
N ILE A 148 0.39 13.18 9.72
CA ILE A 148 -0.62 13.36 8.67
C ILE A 148 -0.53 12.22 7.65
N ALA A 149 0.68 11.78 7.30
CA ALA A 149 0.90 10.63 6.44
C ALA A 149 0.28 9.35 7.03
N LEU A 150 0.49 9.11 8.33
CA LEU A 150 -0.12 8.02 9.09
C LEU A 150 -1.66 8.12 9.06
N ALA A 151 -2.21 9.29 9.38
CA ALA A 151 -3.66 9.46 9.45
C ALA A 151 -4.37 9.38 8.09
N ARG A 152 -3.69 9.73 6.99
CA ARG A 152 -4.35 9.95 5.69
C ARG A 152 -3.82 9.11 4.54
N CYS A 153 -2.54 8.79 4.56
CA CYS A 153 -1.89 8.02 3.51
C CYS A 153 -1.07 6.83 4.06
N PRO A 154 -1.62 6.06 5.03
CA PRO A 154 -0.88 4.99 5.69
C PRO A 154 -0.42 3.92 4.70
N GLN A 155 -1.23 3.61 3.68
CA GLN A 155 -0.92 2.60 2.68
C GLN A 155 0.31 3.03 1.89
N ASN A 156 0.33 4.22 1.30
CA ASN A 156 1.49 4.65 0.50
C ASN A 156 2.78 4.77 1.34
N CYS A 157 2.66 4.94 2.65
CA CYS A 157 3.78 5.04 3.57
C CYS A 157 4.15 3.75 4.31
N GLY A 158 3.44 2.63 4.10
CA GLY A 158 3.72 1.39 4.83
C GLY A 158 3.43 1.47 6.33
N LEU A 159 2.44 2.28 6.73
CA LEU A 159 2.09 2.57 8.12
C LEU A 159 0.78 1.91 8.56
N CYS A 160 0.18 1.03 7.75
CA CYS A 160 -1.11 0.41 8.07
C CYS A 160 -1.11 -0.43 9.36
N ASN A 161 0.06 -0.90 9.79
CA ASN A 161 0.24 -1.63 11.04
C ASN A 161 0.47 -0.70 12.26
N GLN A 162 0.48 0.62 12.07
CA GLN A 162 0.67 1.58 13.14
C GLN A 162 -0.67 2.06 13.71
N PRO A 163 -0.76 2.24 15.04
CA PRO A 163 -1.82 3.02 15.68
C PRO A 163 -2.07 4.36 14.97
N GLY A 164 -3.32 4.73 14.70
CA GLY A 164 -3.62 5.98 14.00
C GLY A 164 -3.73 5.86 12.49
N ALA A 165 -3.33 4.73 11.90
CA ALA A 165 -3.34 4.53 10.46
C ALA A 165 -4.73 4.74 9.85
N GLY A 166 -4.84 5.62 8.86
CA GLY A 166 -6.11 5.92 8.19
C GLY A 166 -7.11 6.63 9.11
N GLY A 167 -6.60 7.27 10.17
CA GLY A 167 -7.38 7.92 11.21
C GLY A 167 -7.98 6.92 12.20
N ARG A 168 -7.63 5.64 12.15
CA ARG A 168 -8.14 4.62 13.07
C ARG A 168 -7.51 4.80 14.45
N CYS A 169 -8.33 4.86 15.47
CA CYS A 169 -7.85 4.87 16.86
C CYS A 169 -7.08 3.57 17.17
N PRO A 170 -6.01 3.60 17.97
CA PRO A 170 -5.31 2.38 18.37
C PRO A 170 -6.23 1.36 19.08
N ASP A 171 -5.88 0.08 18.97
CA ASP A 171 -6.31 -0.91 19.95
C ASP A 171 -5.46 -0.77 21.22
N THR A 172 -6.13 -0.80 22.37
CA THR A 172 -5.53 -0.82 23.70
C THR A 172 -5.30 -2.25 24.19
N PHE A 173 -6.06 -3.24 23.66
CA PHE A 173 -5.87 -4.66 23.97
C PHE A 173 -5.15 -5.41 22.84
N PRO A 174 -4.21 -6.33 23.15
CA PRO A 174 -3.45 -7.07 22.14
C PRO A 174 -4.27 -8.14 21.41
N ASN A 175 -5.40 -8.59 21.98
CA ASN A 175 -6.22 -9.70 21.49
C ASN A 175 -7.56 -9.23 20.88
N CYS A 176 -7.62 -8.00 20.38
CA CYS A 176 -8.87 -7.43 19.87
C CYS A 176 -9.51 -8.22 18.73
N ALA A 177 -8.74 -8.89 17.87
CA ALA A 177 -9.31 -9.77 16.84
C ALA A 177 -10.20 -10.88 17.43
N VAL A 178 -9.77 -11.49 18.55
CA VAL A 178 -10.55 -12.51 19.27
C VAL A 178 -11.71 -11.87 20.03
N LEU A 179 -11.46 -10.76 20.72
CA LEU A 179 -12.50 -10.08 21.51
C LEU A 179 -13.65 -9.58 20.64
N VAL A 180 -13.36 -9.02 19.46
CA VAL A 180 -14.37 -8.56 18.50
C VAL A 180 -15.12 -9.74 17.88
N ALA A 181 -14.47 -10.87 17.65
CA ALA A 181 -15.17 -12.07 17.19
C ALA A 181 -16.17 -12.62 18.24
N LEU A 182 -15.88 -12.43 19.54
CA LEU A 182 -16.72 -12.91 20.64
C LEU A 182 -17.83 -11.92 21.05
N ALA A 183 -17.51 -10.63 21.13
CA ALA A 183 -18.41 -9.59 21.68
C ALA A 183 -18.95 -8.61 20.62
N GLY A 184 -18.30 -8.53 19.45
CA GLY A 184 -18.62 -7.55 18.42
C GLY A 184 -18.20 -6.12 18.76
N CYS A 185 -18.29 -5.23 17.76
CA CYS A 185 -17.88 -3.83 17.88
C CYS A 185 -18.93 -2.88 18.47
N ASN A 186 -20.10 -3.40 18.79
CA ASN A 186 -21.16 -2.62 19.44
C ASN A 186 -20.98 -2.58 20.97
N ASP A 187 -20.15 -3.45 21.54
CA ASP A 187 -19.85 -3.46 22.97
C ASP A 187 -19.03 -2.20 23.35
N PRO A 188 -19.45 -1.42 24.37
CA PRO A 188 -18.74 -0.20 24.77
C PRO A 188 -17.30 -0.43 25.27
N ASN A 189 -16.95 -1.63 25.73
CA ASN A 189 -15.58 -1.98 26.06
C ASN A 189 -14.76 -2.23 24.79
N MET A 190 -15.35 -2.82 23.75
CA MET A 190 -14.68 -2.95 22.44
C MET A 190 -14.54 -1.60 21.76
N GLN A 191 -15.54 -0.72 21.87
CA GLN A 191 -15.45 0.64 21.33
C GLN A 191 -14.41 1.52 22.04
N ARG A 192 -13.99 1.16 23.25
CA ARG A 192 -12.93 1.88 24.00
C ARG A 192 -11.55 1.25 23.86
N ASN A 193 -11.47 -0.07 23.75
CA ASN A 193 -10.19 -0.78 23.84
C ASN A 193 -9.80 -1.48 22.54
N CYS A 194 -10.74 -1.69 21.63
CA CYS A 194 -10.53 -2.34 20.33
C CYS A 194 -10.94 -1.40 19.20
N MET A 195 -10.61 -0.12 19.35
CA MET A 195 -11.05 0.94 18.46
C MET A 195 -10.51 0.74 17.03
N GLY A 196 -9.27 0.26 16.91
CA GLY A 196 -8.61 0.00 15.64
C GLY A 196 -9.20 -1.21 14.94
N THR A 197 -9.35 -2.33 15.65
CA THR A 197 -10.01 -3.54 15.15
C THR A 197 -11.46 -3.24 14.76
N CYS A 198 -12.14 -2.35 15.48
CA CYS A 198 -13.49 -1.89 15.18
C CYS A 198 -13.57 -0.74 14.17
N ASN A 199 -12.45 -0.33 13.57
CA ASN A 199 -12.38 0.74 12.57
C ASN A 199 -12.96 2.10 13.03
N LEU A 200 -12.89 2.40 14.33
CA LEU A 200 -13.33 3.67 14.89
C LEU A 200 -12.30 4.76 14.58
N ARG A 201 -12.78 5.93 14.14
CA ARG A 201 -11.94 7.08 13.75
C ARG A 201 -11.93 8.23 14.74
N THR A 202 -12.87 8.24 15.67
CA THR A 202 -12.97 9.26 16.72
C THR A 202 -12.67 8.62 18.05
N SER A 203 -11.57 9.00 18.66
CA SER A 203 -11.35 8.77 20.08
C SER A 203 -12.39 9.60 20.81
N THR A 204 -13.22 9.00 21.66
CA THR A 204 -14.28 9.72 22.41
C THR A 204 -13.71 10.65 23.51
N THR A 205 -12.49 11.16 23.34
CA THR A 205 -11.76 11.99 24.29
C THR A 205 -11.51 13.37 23.68
N GLY A 206 -12.23 14.37 24.18
CA GLY A 206 -11.91 15.79 24.00
C GLY A 206 -12.81 16.51 23.00
N GLY A 207 -13.83 17.20 23.53
CA GLY A 207 -14.71 18.08 22.76
C GLY A 207 -13.97 19.25 22.09
N PRO A 208 -14.65 19.97 21.17
CA PRO A 208 -14.04 21.00 20.35
C PRO A 208 -13.50 22.14 21.22
N PRO A 209 -12.21 22.52 21.10
CA PRO A 209 -11.72 23.74 21.71
C PRO A 209 -12.35 24.96 21.01
N ILE A 210 -12.64 25.98 21.84
CA ILE A 210 -13.27 27.25 21.47
C ILE A 210 -12.48 27.91 20.32
N PRO A 211 -13.14 28.45 19.27
CA PRO A 211 -12.46 28.90 18.06
C PRO A 211 -11.76 30.25 18.28
N ILE A 212 -10.58 30.22 18.88
CA ILE A 212 -9.61 31.31 18.75
C ILE A 212 -8.79 31.01 17.50
N CYS A 213 -8.62 32.00 16.62
CA CYS A 213 -7.70 31.86 15.49
C CYS A 213 -6.25 31.80 16.02
N SER A 214 -5.72 30.59 16.19
CA SER A 214 -4.33 30.35 16.57
C SER A 214 -3.70 29.29 15.69
N ASP A 215 -2.37 29.23 15.77
CA ASP A 215 -1.60 28.08 15.34
C ASP A 215 -1.42 27.17 16.55
N ASP A 216 -1.92 25.93 16.46
CA ASP A 216 -1.89 24.94 17.55
C ASP A 216 -0.61 24.11 17.53
N ARG A 217 0.16 24.13 16.44
CA ARG A 217 1.47 23.48 16.33
C ARG A 217 2.62 24.48 16.41
N ALA A 218 3.67 24.10 17.14
CA ALA A 218 4.87 24.93 17.28
C ALA A 218 5.63 25.15 15.95
N ASN A 219 5.49 24.24 14.98
CA ASN A 219 6.24 24.25 13.72
C ASN A 219 5.44 24.82 12.52
N CYS A 220 4.29 25.47 12.74
CA CYS A 220 3.45 25.96 11.64
C CYS A 220 4.21 26.82 10.63
N ALA A 221 5.09 27.73 11.07
CA ALA A 221 5.90 28.57 10.19
C ALA A 221 6.74 27.77 9.18
N GLN A 222 7.31 26.63 9.59
CA GLN A 222 8.09 25.75 8.71
C GLN A 222 7.19 25.01 7.71
N MET A 223 5.95 24.73 8.12
CA MET A 223 4.97 23.96 7.36
C MET A 223 4.11 24.81 6.43
N GLN A 224 4.26 26.14 6.42
CA GLN A 224 3.43 27.06 5.65
C GLN A 224 3.31 26.67 4.16
N ARG A 225 4.38 26.13 3.57
CA ARG A 225 4.41 25.67 2.17
C ARG A 225 3.44 24.51 1.87
N PHE A 226 3.01 23.77 2.89
CA PHE A 226 2.12 22.61 2.75
C PHE A 226 0.64 22.95 3.02
N CYS A 227 0.32 24.20 3.36
CA CYS A 227 -1.06 24.67 3.58
C CYS A 227 -1.98 24.56 2.34
N THR A 228 -1.41 24.36 1.16
CA THR A 228 -2.11 24.18 -0.12
C THR A 228 -1.79 22.86 -0.82
N VAL A 229 -0.95 22.02 -0.20
CA VAL A 229 -0.51 20.75 -0.77
C VAL A 229 -1.22 19.62 -0.03
N GLU A 230 -2.11 18.91 -0.72
CA GLU A 230 -2.68 17.66 -0.21
C GLU A 230 -1.59 16.58 -0.10
N PRO A 231 -1.68 15.67 0.88
CA PRO A 231 -2.78 15.46 1.83
C PRO A 231 -2.64 16.31 3.12
N PHE A 232 -1.64 17.19 3.16
CA PHE A 232 -1.29 17.97 4.35
C PHE A 232 -2.19 19.18 4.56
N ALA A 233 -2.68 19.78 3.48
CA ALA A 233 -3.38 21.05 3.49
C ALA A 233 -4.56 21.06 4.46
N ARG A 234 -5.49 20.08 4.42
CA ARG A 234 -6.63 20.06 5.36
C ARG A 234 -6.18 20.00 6.82
N ALA A 235 -5.25 19.12 7.18
CA ALA A 235 -4.76 19.01 8.56
C ALA A 235 -4.05 20.29 9.01
N LEU A 236 -3.27 20.92 8.13
CA LEU A 236 -2.60 22.18 8.43
C LEU A 236 -3.55 23.37 8.49
N ARG A 237 -4.61 23.38 7.69
CA ARG A 237 -5.64 24.42 7.79
C ARG A 237 -6.44 24.33 9.08
N GLU A 238 -6.61 23.13 9.63
CA GLU A 238 -7.25 22.93 10.94
C GLU A 238 -6.34 23.35 12.11
N GLN A 239 -5.04 23.00 12.04
CA GLN A 239 -4.09 23.12 13.15
C GLN A 239 -3.17 24.36 13.07
N CYS A 240 -2.98 24.94 11.89
CA CYS A 240 -2.10 26.08 11.62
C CYS A 240 -2.91 27.20 10.94
N ARG A 241 -4.07 27.54 11.51
CA ARG A 241 -5.07 28.43 10.88
C ARG A 241 -4.49 29.80 10.55
N LYS A 242 -3.72 30.37 11.48
CA LYS A 242 -3.11 31.70 11.31
C LYS A 242 -2.01 31.64 10.26
N THR A 243 -1.11 30.67 10.34
CA THR A 243 -0.02 30.49 9.36
C THR A 243 -0.56 30.18 7.96
N CYS A 244 -1.60 29.36 7.85
CA CYS A 244 -2.26 29.03 6.59
C CYS A 244 -3.23 30.11 6.10
N ARG A 245 -3.33 31.27 6.79
CA ARG A 245 -4.19 32.41 6.44
C ARG A 245 -5.66 32.03 6.24
N ILE A 246 -6.17 31.16 7.10
CA ILE A 246 -7.58 30.72 7.09
C ILE A 246 -8.45 31.63 7.95
N CYS A 247 -7.82 32.47 8.77
CA CYS A 247 -8.51 33.47 9.56
C CYS A 247 -8.75 34.72 8.72
N ALA A 248 -10.00 35.22 8.75
CA ALA A 248 -10.37 36.53 8.22
C ALA A 248 -9.73 37.66 9.04
#